data_AF-I9NJW0-F1
#
_entry.id   AF-I9NJW0-F1
#
_cell.length_a   1.000
_cell.length_b   1.000
_cell.length_c   1.000
_cell.angle_alpha   90.00
_cell.angle_beta   90.00
_cell.angle_gamma   90.00
#
_symmetry.space_group_name_H-M   'P 1'
#
loop_
_entity.id
_entity.type
_entity.pdbx_description
1 polymer ?
#
loop_
_entity_poly.entity_id
_entity_poly.type
_entity_poly.pdbx_seq_one_letter_code
_entity_poly.pdbx_strand_id
1 'polypeptide(L)'
;MRKAYDTILQSEVAAVLAAKSGGCEPYRYECANCGEEVYVAARYSTNMVPHFRHLSGNNDVACENYLGQYGAISIDSRSRKSNRERVEFHFENNNKKFYLELRFSADEIQYYGQENVDFEIRMNASGPPFYILPINNIHFAPDAPTPISLYNFSFCYYLSNTLTDTRRKYDFLKSGNTPSFFKLQGNDSDFKAKLVRGTVLFTNVQYFVVFQSKYSTPQGIRFPDAIQVNETFRFETMGLNFLGMTLSIQKKTADIDELLKTWGYILEESEMLTLLWPPAPVIDDVSVVTSNEAFVFTSFELQAHGNINVHSTDILRVNHGISRVLVKQKTKIFKKNAEIVIDKFKSPIDAYNLITLFEFAAVSFSIPNYGTWFLFNHSGVSPLKTGQVVYLTPESVIKQYEHNYLTQIIYPCRQKELVNEKLLDDILMHCKRTETLEFNQFMSLELSNTTSQYIDKCSVSGSINSVAKQFIVEGLL
;
A
#
# COMPACT_ATOMS: atom_id res chain seq x y z
N MET A 1 29.53 -19.86 -9.25
CA MET A 1 28.15 -20.31 -8.87
C MET A 1 27.04 -19.78 -9.81
N ARG A 2 26.00 -20.57 -10.15
CA ARG A 2 24.89 -20.12 -11.04
C ARG A 2 23.67 -19.55 -10.33
N LYS A 3 23.48 -19.89 -9.06
CA LYS A 3 22.36 -19.44 -8.23
C LYS A 3 22.87 -19.00 -6.87
N ALA A 4 22.09 -18.14 -6.22
CA ALA A 4 22.33 -17.66 -4.87
C ALA A 4 20.98 -17.49 -4.17
N TYR A 5 21.01 -17.32 -2.86
CA TYR A 5 19.84 -16.89 -2.10
C TYR A 5 19.75 -15.36 -2.13
N ASP A 6 18.60 -14.82 -2.50
CA ASP A 6 18.31 -13.39 -2.41
C ASP A 6 17.71 -13.08 -1.04
N THR A 7 18.42 -12.31 -0.22
CA THR A 7 18.01 -12.00 1.16
C THR A 7 16.81 -11.05 1.21
N ILE A 8 16.58 -10.24 0.16
CA ILE A 8 15.45 -9.32 0.05
C ILE A 8 14.19 -10.11 -0.32
N LEU A 9 14.22 -10.80 -1.46
CA LEU A 9 13.10 -11.61 -1.95
C LEU A 9 12.83 -12.85 -1.10
N GLN A 10 13.83 -13.28 -0.33
CA GLN A 10 13.81 -14.50 0.48
C GLN A 10 13.58 -15.76 -0.37
N SER A 11 14.19 -15.80 -1.55
CA SER A 11 14.06 -16.90 -2.50
C SER A 11 15.38 -17.17 -3.23
N GLU A 12 15.52 -18.36 -3.81
CA GLU A 12 16.64 -18.66 -4.70
C GLU A 12 16.52 -17.84 -6.00
N VAL A 13 17.62 -17.28 -6.47
CA VAL A 13 17.70 -16.49 -7.71
C VAL A 13 18.83 -16.99 -8.60
N ALA A 14 18.55 -17.07 -9.90
CA ALA A 14 19.58 -17.35 -10.90
C ALA A 14 20.40 -16.10 -11.20
N ALA A 15 21.72 -16.25 -11.41
CA ALA A 15 22.63 -15.13 -11.68
C ALA A 15 22.23 -14.29 -12.90
N VAL A 16 21.62 -14.91 -13.91
CA VAL A 16 21.10 -14.22 -15.10
C VAL A 16 19.91 -13.32 -14.76
N LEU A 17 19.01 -13.77 -13.88
CA LEU A 17 17.88 -12.96 -13.41
C LEU A 17 18.36 -11.86 -12.47
N ALA A 18 19.28 -12.16 -11.55
CA ALA A 18 19.91 -11.17 -10.68
C ALA A 18 20.65 -10.08 -11.48
N ALA A 19 21.33 -10.44 -12.57
CA ALA A 19 21.99 -9.49 -13.47
C ALA A 19 21.00 -8.54 -14.20
N LYS A 20 19.77 -9.00 -14.48
CA LYS A 20 18.75 -8.20 -15.18
C LYS A 20 17.89 -7.38 -14.23
N SER A 21 17.54 -7.95 -13.09
CA SER A 21 16.49 -7.47 -12.19
C SER A 21 17.01 -7.04 -10.82
N GLY A 22 18.22 -7.46 -10.46
CA GLY A 22 18.87 -7.08 -9.21
C GLY A 22 19.50 -5.70 -9.26
N GLY A 23 19.36 -4.95 -8.17
CA GLY A 23 20.19 -3.76 -7.92
C GLY A 23 21.61 -4.17 -7.51
N CYS A 24 22.57 -3.24 -7.56
CA CYS A 24 23.88 -3.42 -6.92
C CYS A 24 23.77 -3.11 -5.42
N GLU A 25 22.98 -3.91 -4.70
CA GLU A 25 22.78 -3.75 -3.27
C GLU A 25 23.80 -4.60 -2.50
N PRO A 26 24.62 -3.99 -1.63
CA PRO A 26 25.51 -4.72 -0.75
C PRO A 26 24.73 -5.73 0.10
N TYR A 27 25.31 -6.90 0.37
CA TYR A 27 24.75 -7.95 1.25
C TYR A 27 23.45 -8.61 0.77
N ARG A 28 23.02 -8.36 -0.47
CA ARG A 28 21.78 -8.93 -1.00
C ARG A 28 21.85 -10.43 -1.27
N TYR A 29 22.98 -10.92 -1.74
CA TYR A 29 23.10 -12.31 -2.20
C TYR A 29 24.01 -13.12 -1.30
N GLU A 30 23.56 -14.34 -1.02
CA GLU A 30 24.29 -15.30 -0.21
C GLU A 30 24.50 -16.61 -0.97
N CYS A 31 25.68 -17.21 -0.78
CA CYS A 31 25.97 -18.53 -1.26
C CYS A 31 25.01 -19.52 -0.61
N ALA A 32 24.21 -20.20 -1.42
CA ALA A 32 23.22 -21.14 -0.92
C ALA A 32 23.84 -22.38 -0.24
N ASN A 33 25.14 -22.62 -0.40
CA ASN A 33 25.86 -23.74 0.21
C ASN A 33 26.49 -23.38 1.57
N CYS A 34 27.27 -22.30 1.63
CA CYS A 34 28.02 -21.93 2.85
C CYS A 34 27.43 -20.73 3.62
N GLY A 35 26.50 -19.98 3.04
CA GLY A 35 25.94 -18.77 3.65
C GLY A 35 26.85 -17.53 3.59
N GLU A 36 27.99 -17.59 2.90
CA GLU A 36 28.86 -16.42 2.70
C GLU A 36 28.26 -15.43 1.68
N GLU A 37 28.69 -14.17 1.72
CA GLU A 37 28.21 -13.14 0.81
C GLU A 37 28.76 -13.38 -0.58
N VAL A 38 27.89 -13.24 -1.58
CA VAL A 38 28.26 -13.34 -2.98
C VAL A 38 27.82 -12.10 -3.74
N TYR A 39 28.50 -11.80 -4.83
CA TYR A 39 28.12 -10.74 -5.75
C TYR A 39 27.95 -11.30 -7.17
N VAL A 40 27.15 -10.61 -7.99
CA VAL A 40 26.96 -10.96 -9.40
C VAL A 40 28.18 -10.47 -10.20
N ALA A 41 29.01 -11.41 -10.64
CA ALA A 41 30.10 -11.17 -11.57
C ALA A 41 29.62 -11.23 -13.03
N ALA A 42 30.38 -10.62 -13.94
CA ALA A 42 30.15 -10.64 -15.39
C ALA A 42 28.77 -10.11 -15.85
N ARG A 43 28.12 -9.24 -15.06
CA ARG A 43 26.79 -8.67 -15.36
C ARG A 43 26.66 -8.08 -16.76
N TYR A 44 27.71 -7.38 -17.22
CA TYR A 44 27.76 -6.68 -18.51
C TYR A 44 28.73 -7.32 -19.51
N SER A 45 29.20 -8.54 -19.23
CA SER A 45 30.15 -9.22 -20.12
C SER A 45 29.43 -9.78 -21.34
N THR A 46 29.98 -9.55 -22.52
CA THR A 46 29.56 -10.21 -23.76
C THR A 46 30.18 -11.60 -23.92
N ASN A 47 31.23 -11.91 -23.15
CA ASN A 47 32.05 -13.12 -23.31
C ASN A 47 31.77 -14.18 -22.24
N MET A 48 31.11 -13.81 -21.14
CA MET A 48 30.84 -14.69 -20.01
C MET A 48 29.42 -14.51 -19.50
N VAL A 49 28.77 -15.61 -19.17
CA VAL A 49 27.45 -15.59 -18.53
C VAL A 49 27.59 -15.05 -17.09
N PRO A 50 26.65 -14.20 -16.63
CA PRO A 50 26.61 -13.77 -15.24
C PRO A 50 26.62 -14.95 -14.27
N HIS A 51 27.41 -14.84 -13.21
CA HIS A 51 27.57 -15.86 -12.18
C HIS A 51 27.86 -15.21 -10.82
N PHE A 52 27.57 -15.92 -9.74
CA PHE A 52 27.91 -15.47 -8.40
C PHE A 52 29.34 -15.89 -8.03
N ARG A 53 30.03 -15.02 -7.27
CA ARG A 53 31.32 -15.26 -6.63
C ARG A 53 31.30 -14.76 -5.19
N HIS A 54 32.05 -15.40 -4.30
CA HIS A 54 32.20 -14.92 -2.93
C HIS A 54 32.89 -13.56 -2.88
N LEU A 55 32.40 -12.69 -1.99
CA LEU A 55 33.01 -11.38 -1.75
C LEU A 55 34.38 -11.51 -1.08
N SER A 56 34.55 -12.53 -0.22
CA SER A 56 35.79 -12.88 0.48
C SER A 56 36.91 -13.36 -0.46
N GLY A 57 36.58 -13.70 -1.72
CA GLY A 57 37.51 -14.35 -2.65
C GLY A 57 37.79 -15.82 -2.29
N ASN A 58 37.07 -16.39 -1.32
CA ASN A 58 37.19 -17.78 -0.94
C ASN A 58 36.63 -18.67 -2.06
N ASN A 59 37.51 -19.25 -2.87
CA ASN A 59 37.17 -20.15 -3.96
C ASN A 59 37.04 -21.59 -3.45
N ASP A 60 36.15 -21.82 -2.49
CA ASP A 60 35.82 -23.19 -2.07
C ASP A 60 35.25 -23.96 -3.29
N VAL A 61 35.96 -25.02 -3.67
CA VAL A 61 35.62 -25.87 -4.82
C VAL A 61 34.22 -26.46 -4.66
N ALA A 62 33.79 -26.78 -3.43
CA ALA A 62 32.44 -27.28 -3.17
C ALA A 62 31.36 -26.22 -3.47
N CYS A 63 31.66 -24.95 -3.17
CA CYS A 63 30.77 -23.83 -3.47
C CYS A 63 30.80 -23.46 -4.96
N GLU A 64 31.96 -23.47 -5.62
CA GLU A 64 32.02 -23.14 -7.06
C GLU A 64 31.41 -24.22 -7.95
N ASN A 65 31.51 -25.48 -7.56
CA ASN A 65 30.81 -26.61 -8.18
C ASN A 65 29.32 -26.66 -7.85
N TYR A 66 28.82 -25.76 -6.99
CA TYR A 66 27.40 -25.66 -6.69
C TYR A 66 26.64 -25.14 -7.92
N LEU A 67 26.04 -26.08 -8.66
CA LEU A 67 25.25 -25.81 -9.86
C LEU A 67 23.78 -25.44 -9.59
N GLY A 68 23.36 -25.37 -8.31
CA GLY A 68 21.99 -24.99 -7.96
C GLY A 68 20.97 -26.11 -8.19
N GLN A 69 21.26 -27.33 -7.72
CA GLN A 69 20.33 -28.46 -7.82
C GLN A 69 18.98 -28.09 -7.18
N TYR A 70 17.92 -28.17 -7.99
CA TYR A 70 16.55 -27.82 -7.61
C TYR A 70 16.08 -28.73 -6.47
N GLY A 71 15.74 -28.18 -5.31
CA GLY A 71 15.30 -28.94 -4.14
C GLY A 71 16.40 -29.44 -3.19
N ALA A 72 17.69 -29.21 -3.49
CA ALA A 72 18.78 -29.54 -2.57
C ALA A 72 18.95 -28.52 -1.43
N ILE A 73 18.39 -27.32 -1.60
CA ILE A 73 18.32 -26.29 -0.57
C ILE A 73 16.95 -26.40 0.07
N SER A 74 16.92 -26.68 1.37
CA SER A 74 15.68 -26.65 2.11
C SER A 74 15.18 -25.21 2.21
N ILE A 75 13.91 -25.02 1.89
CA ILE A 75 13.17 -23.75 2.05
C ILE A 75 13.11 -23.38 3.54
N ASP A 76 13.30 -24.38 4.41
CA ASP A 76 13.33 -24.30 5.86
C ASP A 76 14.51 -23.43 6.33
N SER A 77 14.19 -22.36 7.07
CA SER A 77 15.14 -21.49 7.79
C SER A 77 16.14 -22.29 8.62
N ARG A 78 15.73 -23.47 9.10
CA ARG A 78 16.50 -24.42 9.91
C ARG A 78 17.73 -25.02 9.22
N SER A 79 17.74 -25.11 7.89
CA SER A 79 18.88 -25.66 7.13
C SER A 79 19.95 -24.62 6.82
N ARG A 80 19.66 -23.35 7.10
CA ARG A 80 20.49 -22.24 6.69
C ARG A 80 21.62 -22.09 7.69
N LYS A 81 22.86 -22.24 7.22
CA LYS A 81 24.05 -21.67 7.87
C LYS A 81 24.07 -20.12 7.77
N SER A 82 22.91 -19.47 7.74
CA SER A 82 22.77 -18.03 7.69
C SER A 82 22.93 -17.48 9.10
N ASN A 83 24.18 -17.37 9.56
CA ASN A 83 24.53 -16.72 10.82
C ASN A 83 24.64 -15.19 10.64
N ARG A 84 23.60 -14.52 10.14
CA ARG A 84 23.73 -13.13 9.67
C ARG A 84 22.62 -12.24 10.18
N GLU A 85 23.00 -11.15 10.84
CA GLU A 85 22.05 -10.16 11.32
C GLU A 85 21.50 -9.33 10.14
N ARG A 86 20.17 -9.31 9.97
CA ARG A 86 19.50 -8.40 9.01
C ARG A 86 19.49 -7.00 9.61
N VAL A 87 20.59 -6.30 9.38
CA VAL A 87 20.85 -4.98 9.94
C VAL A 87 20.32 -3.91 9.01
N GLU A 88 19.80 -2.80 9.52
CA GLU A 88 19.53 -1.56 8.78
C GLU A 88 19.91 -0.33 9.64
N PHE A 89 20.30 0.79 9.01
CA PHE A 89 20.54 2.03 9.74
C PHE A 89 19.42 3.02 9.42
N HIS A 90 18.94 3.69 10.45
CA HIS A 90 17.85 4.65 10.34
C HIS A 90 18.16 5.94 11.07
N PHE A 91 17.52 7.01 10.62
CA PHE A 91 17.44 8.29 11.31
C PHE A 91 15.98 8.56 11.67
N GLU A 92 15.74 9.02 12.89
CA GLU A 92 14.41 9.40 13.36
C GLU A 92 14.38 10.91 13.63
N ASN A 93 13.45 11.61 12.96
CA ASN A 93 13.40 13.07 12.99
C ASN A 93 12.95 13.61 14.36
N ASN A 94 12.08 12.88 15.06
CA ASN A 94 11.43 13.32 16.30
C ASN A 94 12.41 13.55 17.44
N ASN A 95 13.40 12.67 17.57
CA ASN A 95 14.43 12.75 18.60
C ASN A 95 15.82 13.06 18.03
N LYS A 96 15.94 13.21 16.70
CA LYS A 96 17.17 13.51 15.97
C LYS A 96 18.29 12.48 16.25
N LYS A 97 17.93 11.19 16.38
CA LYS A 97 18.87 10.10 16.66
C LYS A 97 19.02 9.13 15.51
N PHE A 98 20.16 8.46 15.50
CA PHE A 98 20.42 7.34 14.60
C PHE A 98 20.22 6.02 15.34
N TYR A 99 19.66 5.06 14.61
CA TYR A 99 19.31 3.74 15.09
C TYR A 99 19.91 2.67 14.19
N LEU A 100 20.32 1.58 14.82
CA LEU A 100 20.60 0.30 14.19
C LEU A 100 19.39 -0.59 14.38
N GLU A 101 18.77 -1.04 13.31
CA GLU A 101 17.67 -2.00 13.37
C GLU A 101 18.15 -3.40 13.06
N LEU A 102 17.77 -4.35 13.90
CA LEU A 102 18.07 -5.76 13.74
C LEU A 102 16.78 -6.56 13.58
N ARG A 103 16.81 -7.56 12.70
CA ARG A 103 15.69 -8.49 12.54
C ARG A 103 16.20 -9.92 12.55
N PHE A 104 15.60 -10.74 13.41
CA PHE A 104 15.82 -12.18 13.50
C PHE A 104 14.49 -12.90 13.29
N SER A 105 14.53 -14.08 12.68
CA SER A 105 13.39 -14.97 12.55
C SER A 105 13.11 -15.72 13.85
N ALA A 106 11.89 -16.29 13.98
CA ALA A 106 11.51 -17.06 15.16
C ALA A 106 12.51 -18.20 15.48
N ASP A 107 12.98 -18.90 14.43
CA ASP A 107 13.93 -19.99 14.58
C ASP A 107 15.31 -19.49 15.03
N GLU A 108 15.80 -18.37 14.49
CA GLU A 108 17.08 -17.75 14.90
C GLU A 108 17.02 -17.33 16.37
N ILE A 109 15.93 -16.67 16.78
CA ILE A 109 15.74 -16.23 18.17
C ILE A 109 15.70 -17.44 19.13
N GLN A 110 15.02 -18.52 18.75
CA GLN A 110 14.95 -19.73 19.56
C GLN A 110 16.33 -20.40 19.68
N TYR A 111 17.03 -20.57 18.56
CA TYR A 111 18.34 -21.22 18.52
C TYR A 111 19.39 -20.42 19.31
N TYR A 112 19.53 -19.13 19.02
CA TYR A 112 20.47 -18.26 19.73
C TYR A 112 20.13 -18.11 21.22
N GLY A 113 18.84 -18.14 21.57
CA GLY A 113 18.41 -18.16 22.96
C GLY A 113 18.81 -19.44 23.71
N GLN A 114 18.82 -20.59 23.05
CA GLN A 114 19.29 -21.86 23.63
C GLN A 114 20.81 -21.88 23.82
N GLU A 115 21.54 -21.34 22.83
CA GLU A 115 23.01 -21.27 22.84
C GLU A 115 23.56 -20.08 23.67
N ASN A 116 22.69 -19.29 24.32
CA ASN A 116 23.04 -18.07 25.08
C ASN A 116 23.92 -17.10 24.28
N VAL A 117 23.52 -16.84 23.05
CA VAL A 117 24.28 -16.02 22.11
C VAL A 117 23.92 -14.56 22.28
N ASP A 118 24.95 -13.72 22.37
CA ASP A 118 24.82 -12.28 22.46
C ASP A 118 25.14 -11.64 21.11
N PHE A 119 24.38 -10.60 20.78
CA PHE A 119 24.69 -9.67 19.71
C PHE A 119 25.58 -8.54 20.23
N GLU A 120 26.57 -8.13 19.44
CA GLU A 120 27.57 -7.17 19.85
C GLU A 120 27.84 -6.09 18.79
N ILE A 121 27.98 -4.84 19.24
CA ILE A 121 28.34 -3.70 18.39
C ILE A 121 29.69 -3.13 18.83
N ARG A 122 30.60 -2.99 17.87
CA ARG A 122 31.94 -2.40 18.05
C ARG A 122 32.16 -1.23 17.11
N MET A 123 33.01 -0.29 17.52
CA MET A 123 33.46 0.80 16.64
C MET A 123 34.64 0.37 15.74
N ASN A 124 35.40 -0.63 16.18
CA ASN A 124 36.60 -1.14 15.53
C ASN A 124 36.66 -2.68 15.63
N ALA A 125 37.29 -3.34 14.67
CA ALA A 125 37.30 -4.81 14.55
C ALA A 125 37.90 -5.53 15.78
N SER A 126 38.87 -4.89 16.45
CA SER A 126 39.64 -5.49 17.54
C SER A 126 39.33 -4.90 18.91
N GLY A 127 38.46 -3.89 19.00
CA GLY A 127 38.13 -3.29 20.29
C GLY A 127 36.98 -4.00 21.00
N PRO A 128 36.74 -3.64 22.28
CA PRO A 128 35.62 -4.17 23.03
C PRO A 128 34.29 -3.69 22.45
N PRO A 129 33.23 -4.52 22.54
CA PRO A 129 31.89 -4.07 22.19
C PRO A 129 31.44 -2.99 23.16
N PHE A 130 30.82 -1.94 22.62
CA PHE A 130 30.22 -0.88 23.44
C PHE A 130 28.74 -1.13 23.72
N TYR A 131 28.14 -2.09 23.02
CA TYR A 131 26.77 -2.54 23.19
C TYR A 131 26.71 -4.05 23.04
N ILE A 132 25.99 -4.71 23.94
CA ILE A 132 25.76 -6.16 23.97
C ILE A 132 24.29 -6.39 24.28
N LEU A 133 23.63 -7.28 23.53
CA LEU A 133 22.22 -7.62 23.73
C LEU A 133 21.98 -9.12 23.49
N PRO A 134 21.41 -9.86 24.45
CA PRO A 134 21.10 -11.28 24.28
C PRO A 134 20.07 -11.51 23.17
N ILE A 135 20.32 -12.47 22.28
CA ILE A 135 19.40 -12.79 21.18
C ILE A 135 18.39 -13.83 21.67
N ASN A 136 17.25 -13.37 22.18
CA ASN A 136 16.17 -14.22 22.70
C ASN A 136 14.78 -13.55 22.57
N ASN A 137 13.73 -14.28 22.93
CA ASN A 137 12.33 -13.83 22.84
C ASN A 137 11.96 -12.70 23.83
N ILE A 138 12.86 -12.31 24.74
CA ILE A 138 12.65 -11.18 25.65
C ILE A 138 12.99 -9.86 24.93
N HIS A 139 14.03 -9.87 24.10
CA HIS A 139 14.54 -8.67 23.44
C HIS A 139 14.17 -8.56 21.96
N PHE A 140 13.81 -9.67 21.33
CA PHE A 140 13.48 -9.72 19.91
C PHE A 140 12.12 -10.36 19.68
N ALA A 141 11.31 -9.70 18.86
CA ALA A 141 10.10 -10.29 18.30
C ALA A 141 10.43 -10.89 16.92
N PRO A 142 9.91 -12.08 16.59
CA PRO A 142 10.16 -12.73 15.30
C PRO A 142 9.83 -11.85 14.09
N ASP A 143 10.79 -11.74 13.18
CA ASP A 143 10.74 -10.97 11.93
C ASP A 143 10.36 -9.48 12.09
N ALA A 144 10.37 -8.95 13.32
CA ALA A 144 10.19 -7.55 13.61
C ALA A 144 11.54 -6.83 13.74
N PRO A 145 11.64 -5.55 13.33
CA PRO A 145 12.84 -4.75 13.55
C PRO A 145 12.93 -4.34 15.03
N THR A 146 14.06 -4.65 15.68
CA THR A 146 14.40 -4.15 17.02
C THR A 146 15.37 -2.96 16.87
N PRO A 147 14.98 -1.73 17.24
CA PRO A 147 15.83 -0.56 17.13
C PRO A 147 16.80 -0.44 18.31
N ILE A 148 18.07 -0.20 18.01
CA ILE A 148 19.15 0.04 18.97
C ILE A 148 19.68 1.46 18.72
N SER A 149 19.57 2.34 19.70
CA SER A 149 20.08 3.71 19.59
C SER A 149 21.62 3.71 19.53
N LEU A 150 22.18 4.40 18.53
CA LEU A 150 23.61 4.61 18.44
C LEU A 150 24.00 5.86 19.23
N TYR A 151 24.85 5.69 20.24
CA TYR A 151 25.34 6.79 21.09
C TYR A 151 26.83 7.08 20.92
N ASN A 152 27.62 6.10 20.47
CA ASN A 152 29.03 6.29 20.14
C ASN A 152 29.20 6.42 18.62
N PHE A 153 29.72 7.55 18.15
CA PHE A 153 29.89 7.80 16.72
C PHE A 153 31.04 7.01 16.11
N SER A 154 30.77 6.32 15.01
CA SER A 154 31.78 5.78 14.09
C SER A 154 31.30 5.90 12.65
N PHE A 155 32.21 6.05 11.68
CA PHE A 155 31.86 5.99 10.26
C PHE A 155 31.44 4.58 9.81
N CYS A 156 31.88 3.56 10.55
CA CYS A 156 31.48 2.17 10.34
C CYS A 156 31.40 1.43 11.68
N TYR A 157 30.50 0.45 11.78
CA TYR A 157 30.38 -0.41 12.94
C TYR A 157 30.77 -1.84 12.59
N TYR A 158 31.29 -2.57 13.57
CA TYR A 158 31.59 -3.98 13.45
C TYR A 158 30.56 -4.76 14.27
N LEU A 159 29.77 -5.56 13.59
CA LEU A 159 28.68 -6.33 14.18
C LEU A 159 29.06 -7.81 14.21
N SER A 160 28.70 -8.49 15.28
CA SER A 160 28.91 -9.93 15.42
C SER A 160 27.93 -10.53 16.42
N ASN A 161 27.84 -11.85 16.38
CA ASN A 161 27.31 -12.66 17.46
C ASN A 161 28.43 -13.50 18.09
N THR A 162 28.28 -13.83 19.37
CA THR A 162 29.28 -14.59 20.12
C THR A 162 29.45 -16.04 19.64
N LEU A 163 28.53 -16.55 18.81
CA LEU A 163 28.59 -17.91 18.26
C LEU A 163 29.62 -18.06 17.14
N THR A 164 29.74 -17.08 16.25
CA THR A 164 30.57 -17.20 15.04
C THR A 164 31.88 -16.44 15.08
N ASP A 165 32.07 -15.53 16.05
CA ASP A 165 33.17 -14.55 16.16
C ASP A 165 33.48 -13.81 14.83
N THR A 166 32.57 -13.85 13.85
CA THR A 166 32.74 -13.18 12.57
C THR A 166 32.33 -11.73 12.71
N ARG A 167 33.32 -10.85 12.81
CA ARG A 167 33.13 -9.40 12.96
C ARG A 167 33.00 -8.75 11.60
N ARG A 168 31.81 -8.27 11.28
CA ARG A 168 31.50 -7.72 9.96
C ARG A 168 31.42 -6.22 10.01
N LYS A 169 32.13 -5.58 9.09
CA LYS A 169 32.10 -4.14 8.92
C LYS A 169 30.82 -3.73 8.18
N TYR A 170 30.06 -2.84 8.79
CA TYR A 170 28.93 -2.14 8.19
C TYR A 170 29.25 -0.65 8.10
N ASP A 171 29.30 -0.13 6.88
CA ASP A 171 29.47 1.30 6.66
C ASP A 171 28.20 2.05 7.07
N PHE A 172 28.37 3.14 7.81
CA PHE A 172 27.27 3.95 8.34
C PHE A 172 27.19 5.32 7.67
N LEU A 173 28.20 6.17 7.87
CA LEU A 173 28.31 7.47 7.19
C LEU A 173 29.57 7.55 6.34
N LYS A 174 29.50 8.32 5.26
CA LYS A 174 30.67 8.67 4.44
C LYS A 174 31.59 9.62 5.20
N SER A 175 32.89 9.46 5.00
CA SER A 175 33.92 10.35 5.55
C SER A 175 34.25 11.49 4.57
N GLY A 176 35.00 12.50 5.04
CA GLY A 176 35.57 13.53 4.16
C GLY A 176 34.56 14.51 3.57
N ASN A 177 33.61 15.03 4.37
CA ASN A 177 32.56 15.98 3.96
C ASN A 177 31.62 15.48 2.84
N THR A 178 31.66 14.19 2.52
CA THR A 178 30.72 13.59 1.57
C THR A 178 29.37 13.35 2.27
N PRO A 179 28.25 13.77 1.68
CA PRO A 179 26.93 13.51 2.26
C PRO A 179 26.61 12.02 2.29
N SER A 180 25.84 11.63 3.30
CA SER A 180 25.20 10.30 3.36
C SER A 180 23.70 10.46 3.13
N PHE A 181 23.13 9.62 2.26
CA PHE A 181 21.72 9.67 1.89
C PHE A 181 20.92 8.63 2.67
N PHE A 182 19.77 9.05 3.18
CA PHE A 182 18.76 8.21 3.80
C PHE A 182 17.45 8.38 3.02
N LYS A 183 16.81 7.30 2.59
CA LYS A 183 15.50 7.32 1.93
C LYS A 183 14.41 7.56 2.99
N LEU A 184 13.57 8.57 2.81
CA LEU A 184 12.44 8.82 3.72
C LEU A 184 11.42 7.68 3.66
N GLN A 185 10.86 7.35 4.82
CA GLN A 185 9.74 6.46 5.02
C GLN A 185 8.59 7.29 5.62
N GLY A 186 7.43 7.25 4.97
CA GLY A 186 6.26 8.07 5.34
C GLY A 186 6.25 9.46 4.69
N ASN A 187 5.13 10.16 4.83
CA ASN A 187 4.88 11.49 4.23
C ASN A 187 4.75 12.62 5.28
N ASP A 188 4.90 12.31 6.56
CA ASP A 188 4.69 13.26 7.66
C ASP A 188 5.97 14.02 8.03
N SER A 189 5.82 15.13 8.74
CA SER A 189 6.94 15.93 9.28
C SER A 189 7.83 15.14 10.25
N ASP A 190 7.23 14.16 10.91
CA ASP A 190 7.84 13.26 11.88
C ASP A 190 8.34 11.99 11.17
N PHE A 191 9.28 12.19 10.24
CA PHE A 191 9.73 11.11 9.36
C PHE A 191 10.79 10.21 9.99
N LYS A 192 10.83 8.97 9.51
CA LYS A 192 11.95 8.05 9.65
C LYS A 192 12.66 7.94 8.30
N ALA A 193 13.97 7.82 8.29
CA ALA A 193 14.73 7.70 7.05
C ALA A 193 15.75 6.56 7.13
N LYS A 194 15.73 5.67 6.14
CA LYS A 194 16.57 4.48 6.03
C LYS A 194 17.83 4.76 5.22
N LEU A 195 19.01 4.40 5.73
CA LEU A 195 20.28 4.62 5.04
C LEU A 195 20.31 3.95 3.66
N VAL A 196 20.69 4.71 2.64
CA VAL A 196 21.02 4.19 1.31
C VAL A 196 22.41 3.57 1.37
N ARG A 197 22.46 2.23 1.45
CA ARG A 197 23.72 1.47 1.55
C ARG A 197 24.52 1.44 0.25
N GLY A 198 23.83 1.41 -0.88
CA GLY A 198 24.45 1.42 -2.20
C GLY A 198 24.92 2.80 -2.61
N THR A 199 25.44 2.88 -3.84
CA THR A 199 25.80 4.14 -4.50
C THR A 199 24.70 4.65 -5.41
N VAL A 200 23.55 3.95 -5.52
CA VAL A 200 22.48 4.31 -6.45
C VAL A 200 21.40 5.11 -5.73
N LEU A 201 21.08 6.28 -6.28
CA LEU A 201 19.95 7.12 -5.93
C LEU A 201 18.92 7.08 -7.06
N PHE A 202 17.69 7.43 -6.75
CA PHE A 202 16.57 7.36 -7.68
C PHE A 202 15.84 8.70 -7.77
N THR A 203 15.39 9.04 -8.97
CA THR A 203 14.52 10.22 -9.18
C THR A 203 13.20 10.09 -8.42
N ASN A 204 12.52 11.20 -8.13
CA ASN A 204 11.18 11.22 -7.50
C ASN A 204 11.09 10.49 -6.15
N VAL A 205 12.23 10.26 -5.50
CA VAL A 205 12.32 9.71 -4.14
C VAL A 205 12.75 10.83 -3.21
N GLN A 206 12.12 10.91 -2.04
CA GLN A 206 12.54 11.84 -0.99
C GLN A 206 13.71 11.25 -0.21
N TYR A 207 14.74 12.08 -0.01
CA TYR A 207 15.93 11.75 0.73
C TYR A 207 16.19 12.74 1.86
N PHE A 208 16.68 12.21 2.97
CA PHE A 208 17.28 12.94 4.05
C PHE A 208 18.79 12.81 3.90
N VAL A 209 19.46 13.94 3.71
CA VAL A 209 20.89 14.03 3.44
C VAL A 209 21.58 14.57 4.67
N VAL A 210 22.59 13.85 5.13
CA VAL A 210 23.37 14.19 6.33
C VAL A 210 24.79 14.55 5.95
N PHE A 211 25.23 15.72 6.42
CA PHE A 211 26.63 16.12 6.42
C PHE A 211 27.13 16.18 7.86
N GLN A 212 28.26 15.52 8.13
CA GLN A 212 28.96 15.72 9.40
C GLN A 212 29.63 17.09 9.39
N SER A 213 29.22 17.99 10.30
CA SER A 213 29.79 19.32 10.37
C SER A 213 31.09 19.31 11.19
N LYS A 214 32.24 19.22 10.53
CA LYS A 214 33.51 19.73 11.10
C LYS A 214 33.81 21.16 10.70
N TYR A 215 33.19 21.62 9.61
CA TYR A 215 33.28 22.97 9.11
C TYR A 215 31.86 23.52 9.00
N SER A 216 31.75 24.85 9.11
CA SER A 216 30.57 25.63 8.69
C SER A 216 29.94 24.97 7.48
N THR A 217 28.59 24.95 7.41
CA THR A 217 27.80 24.65 6.19
C THR A 217 28.65 24.81 4.94
N PRO A 218 28.65 23.90 3.95
CA PRO A 218 29.16 24.28 2.64
C PRO A 218 28.28 25.44 2.17
N GLN A 219 28.71 26.67 2.49
CA GLN A 219 28.04 27.91 2.16
C GLN A 219 28.15 27.97 0.65
N GLY A 220 27.09 27.56 -0.03
CA GLY A 220 27.02 27.61 -1.48
C GLY A 220 27.03 26.28 -2.24
N ILE A 221 26.52 25.17 -1.69
CA ILE A 221 26.01 24.13 -2.62
C ILE A 221 24.77 24.71 -3.29
N ARG A 222 24.98 25.36 -4.45
CA ARG A 222 23.88 25.66 -5.36
C ARG A 222 23.44 24.36 -5.97
N PHE A 223 22.33 23.83 -5.48
CA PHE A 223 21.69 22.70 -6.10
C PHE A 223 21.16 23.12 -7.48
N PRO A 224 21.36 22.29 -8.52
CA PRO A 224 20.67 22.48 -9.79
C PRO A 224 19.15 22.50 -9.58
N ASP A 225 18.41 23.23 -10.41
CA ASP A 225 16.96 23.46 -10.27
C ASP A 225 16.11 22.18 -10.15
N ALA A 226 16.60 21.06 -10.73
CA ALA A 226 15.91 19.77 -10.65
C ALA A 226 16.06 19.05 -9.29
N ILE A 227 16.86 19.59 -8.36
CA ILE A 227 16.91 19.13 -6.97
C ILE A 227 16.08 20.09 -6.12
N GLN A 228 14.94 19.59 -5.65
CA GLN A 228 14.05 20.34 -4.78
C GLN A 228 14.44 20.09 -3.33
N VAL A 229 14.92 21.12 -2.65
CA VAL A 229 15.21 21.11 -1.22
C VAL A 229 13.98 21.58 -0.46
N ASN A 230 13.52 20.77 0.50
CA ASN A 230 12.33 21.05 1.30
C ASN A 230 12.71 21.73 2.63
N GLU A 231 13.53 21.08 3.44
CA GLU A 231 13.94 21.56 4.76
C GLU A 231 15.45 21.43 4.95
N THR A 232 16.04 22.32 5.73
CA THR A 232 17.44 22.22 6.16
C THR A 232 17.53 22.61 7.62
N PHE A 233 18.15 21.76 8.44
CA PHE A 233 18.27 21.98 9.88
C PHE A 233 19.59 21.41 10.43
N ARG A 234 20.00 21.93 11.59
CA ARG A 234 21.16 21.41 12.34
C ARG A 234 20.65 20.58 13.51
N PHE A 235 21.40 19.54 13.85
CA PHE A 235 21.10 18.71 15.01
C PHE A 235 22.38 18.13 15.61
N GLU A 236 22.32 17.80 16.90
CA GLU A 236 23.42 17.20 17.63
C GLU A 236 23.04 15.78 18.03
N THR A 237 23.93 14.82 17.78
CA THR A 237 23.75 13.43 18.20
C THR A 237 25.09 12.71 18.26
N MET A 238 25.21 11.67 19.09
CA MET A 238 26.47 10.96 19.33
C MET A 238 27.67 11.88 19.67
N GLY A 239 27.41 13.02 20.32
CA GLY A 239 28.43 14.02 20.67
C GLY A 239 28.98 14.84 19.49
N LEU A 240 28.26 14.88 18.35
CA LEU A 240 28.68 15.58 17.14
C LEU A 240 27.54 16.42 16.55
N ASN A 241 27.92 17.49 15.86
CA ASN A 241 27.01 18.34 15.11
C ASN A 241 26.86 17.88 13.66
N PHE A 242 25.62 17.83 13.19
CA PHE A 242 25.26 17.45 11.84
C PHE A 242 24.41 18.54 11.18
N LEU A 243 24.51 18.61 9.85
CA LEU A 243 23.58 19.34 9.00
C LEU A 243 22.72 18.31 8.26
N GLY A 244 21.41 18.37 8.48
CA GLY A 244 20.41 17.57 7.82
C GLY A 244 19.66 18.39 6.78
N MET A 245 19.32 17.78 5.66
CA MET A 245 18.52 18.39 4.61
C MET A 245 17.58 17.37 3.98
N THR A 246 16.31 17.71 3.81
CA THR A 246 15.37 16.89 3.04
C THR A 246 15.30 17.40 1.61
N LEU A 247 15.47 16.52 0.63
CA LEU A 247 15.40 16.87 -0.78
C LEU A 247 14.81 15.76 -1.63
N SER A 248 14.42 16.09 -2.84
CA SER A 248 14.06 15.14 -3.90
C SER A 248 14.73 15.53 -5.20
N ILE A 249 15.08 14.53 -6.01
CA ILE A 249 15.70 14.74 -7.33
C ILE A 249 14.63 14.46 -8.38
N GLN A 250 14.09 15.49 -9.00
CA GLN A 250 12.94 15.36 -9.90
C GLN A 250 13.33 14.79 -11.26
N LYS A 251 14.51 15.18 -11.76
CA LYS A 251 14.99 14.78 -13.09
C LYS A 251 16.48 14.54 -13.09
N LYS A 252 16.90 13.58 -13.91
CA LYS A 252 18.30 13.32 -14.21
C LYS A 252 18.84 14.33 -15.23
N THR A 253 19.92 15.02 -14.89
CA THR A 253 20.65 15.95 -15.76
C THR A 253 22.16 15.69 -15.63
N ALA A 254 22.95 16.14 -16.62
CA ALA A 254 24.40 15.96 -16.61
C ALA A 254 25.07 16.58 -15.37
N ASP A 255 24.64 17.79 -14.98
CA ASP A 255 25.16 18.50 -13.82
C ASP A 255 24.89 17.75 -12.50
N ILE A 256 23.71 17.14 -12.38
CA ILE A 256 23.35 16.32 -11.21
C ILE A 256 24.18 15.03 -11.19
N ASP A 257 24.36 14.38 -12.34
CA ASP A 257 25.20 13.19 -12.44
C ASP A 257 26.65 13.49 -12.04
N GLU A 258 27.20 14.62 -12.48
CA GLU A 258 28.55 15.04 -12.11
C GLU A 258 28.65 15.31 -10.60
N LEU A 259 27.71 16.09 -10.05
CA LEU A 259 27.65 16.39 -8.61
C LEU A 259 27.58 15.10 -7.78
N LEU A 260 26.63 14.21 -8.08
CA LEU A 260 26.47 12.96 -7.35
C LEU A 260 27.69 12.06 -7.50
N LYS A 261 28.33 12.04 -8.68
CA LYS A 261 29.57 11.27 -8.90
C LYS A 261 30.71 11.78 -8.02
N THR A 262 30.83 13.08 -7.76
CA THR A 262 31.81 13.60 -6.80
C THR A 262 31.57 13.10 -5.37
N TRP A 263 30.32 12.79 -5.03
CA TRP A 263 29.92 12.18 -3.76
C TRP A 263 29.94 10.65 -3.78
N GLY A 264 30.32 10.05 -4.91
CA GLY A 264 30.35 8.59 -5.10
C GLY A 264 28.98 7.95 -5.33
N TYR A 265 27.99 8.73 -5.77
CA TYR A 265 26.64 8.27 -6.11
C TYR A 265 26.37 8.32 -7.62
N ILE A 266 25.39 7.52 -8.06
CA ILE A 266 24.88 7.44 -9.42
C ILE A 266 23.36 7.62 -9.35
N LEU A 267 22.77 8.38 -10.27
CA LEU A 267 21.33 8.58 -10.34
C LEU A 267 20.70 7.67 -11.41
N GLU A 268 19.64 6.97 -11.01
CA GLU A 268 18.79 6.17 -11.89
C GLU A 268 17.34 6.67 -11.88
N GLU A 269 16.60 6.34 -12.93
CA GLU A 269 15.16 6.60 -12.95
C GLU A 269 14.43 5.63 -12.04
N SER A 270 13.50 6.19 -11.25
CA SER A 270 12.63 5.45 -10.35
C SER A 270 11.65 4.55 -11.10
N GLU A 271 11.46 3.35 -10.57
CA GLU A 271 10.35 2.48 -10.90
C GLU A 271 9.14 2.78 -10.00
N MET A 272 7.96 2.43 -10.49
CA MET A 272 6.69 2.48 -9.75
C MET A 272 6.17 1.07 -9.49
N LEU A 273 5.65 0.88 -8.28
CA LEU A 273 4.98 -0.33 -7.83
C LEU A 273 3.82 0.07 -6.91
N THR A 274 2.62 -0.43 -7.19
CA THR A 274 1.43 -0.09 -6.41
C THR A 274 0.50 -1.28 -6.32
N LEU A 275 0.04 -1.59 -5.11
CA LEU A 275 -1.06 -2.55 -4.91
C LEU A 275 -2.38 -1.87 -5.29
N LEU A 276 -3.07 -2.41 -6.29
CA LEU A 276 -4.36 -1.89 -6.76
C LEU A 276 -5.53 -2.59 -6.05
N TRP A 277 -5.40 -3.89 -5.81
CA TRP A 277 -6.43 -4.70 -5.17
C TRP A 277 -5.81 -5.98 -4.56
N PRO A 278 -6.33 -6.50 -3.43
CA PRO A 278 -7.39 -5.93 -2.62
C PRO A 278 -6.92 -4.66 -1.88
N PRO A 279 -7.85 -3.79 -1.46
CA PRO A 279 -7.53 -2.77 -0.46
C PRO A 279 -6.90 -3.44 0.76
N ALA A 280 -5.73 -2.96 1.14
CA ALA A 280 -4.91 -3.56 2.18
C ALA A 280 -4.50 -2.48 3.18
N PRO A 281 -4.72 -2.67 4.49
CA PRO A 281 -4.00 -1.86 5.47
C PRO A 281 -2.50 -2.14 5.35
N VAL A 282 -1.70 -1.09 5.51
CA VAL A 282 -0.25 -1.20 5.63
C VAL A 282 0.08 -1.16 7.12
N ILE A 283 0.69 -2.22 7.62
CA ILE A 283 1.15 -2.35 9.01
C ILE A 283 2.65 -2.61 8.95
N ASP A 284 3.46 -1.75 9.55
CA ASP A 284 4.94 -1.85 9.56
C ASP A 284 5.54 -2.08 8.17
N ASP A 285 5.15 -1.26 7.18
CA ASP A 285 5.54 -1.36 5.76
C ASP A 285 5.10 -2.65 5.03
N VAL A 286 4.23 -3.46 5.64
CA VAL A 286 3.67 -4.68 5.06
C VAL A 286 2.21 -4.48 4.69
N SER A 287 1.86 -4.73 3.43
CA SER A 287 0.46 -4.76 2.97
C SER A 287 -0.19 -6.08 3.39
N VAL A 288 -1.24 -6.00 4.20
CA VAL A 288 -1.92 -7.19 4.72
C VAL A 288 -3.17 -7.48 3.90
N VAL A 289 -3.25 -8.68 3.31
CA VAL A 289 -4.38 -9.06 2.44
C VAL A 289 -5.02 -10.38 2.89
N THR A 290 -6.34 -10.46 2.72
CA THR A 290 -7.12 -11.69 2.95
C THR A 290 -7.35 -12.50 1.68
N SER A 291 -7.27 -11.84 0.52
CA SER A 291 -7.45 -12.48 -0.80
C SER A 291 -6.30 -13.43 -1.14
N ASN A 292 -6.61 -14.45 -1.93
CA ASN A 292 -5.60 -15.32 -2.55
C ASN A 292 -4.90 -14.65 -3.74
N GLU A 293 -5.48 -13.59 -4.29
CA GLU A 293 -4.96 -12.90 -5.49
C GLU A 293 -4.81 -11.40 -5.20
N ALA A 294 -3.74 -10.81 -5.73
CA ALA A 294 -3.48 -9.37 -5.70
C ALA A 294 -3.23 -8.84 -7.10
N PHE A 295 -3.75 -7.67 -7.41
CA PHE A 295 -3.46 -6.92 -8.62
C PHE A 295 -2.49 -5.81 -8.29
N VAL A 296 -1.35 -5.81 -8.98
CA VAL A 296 -0.30 -4.82 -8.80
C VAL A 296 -0.06 -4.08 -10.11
N PHE A 297 0.11 -2.77 -10.01
CA PHE A 297 0.67 -1.95 -11.08
C PHE A 297 2.20 -1.88 -10.90
N THR A 298 2.92 -2.04 -11.99
CA THR A 298 4.38 -1.97 -12.07
C THR A 298 4.83 -1.27 -13.34
N SER A 299 5.81 -0.37 -13.25
CA SER A 299 6.49 0.21 -14.42
C SER A 299 7.43 -0.78 -15.13
N PHE A 300 7.64 -1.96 -14.53
CA PHE A 300 8.53 -3.00 -15.01
C PHE A 300 7.79 -4.33 -15.14
N GLU A 301 8.35 -5.23 -15.95
CA GLU A 301 7.83 -6.59 -16.06
C GLU A 301 8.18 -7.42 -14.81
N LEU A 302 7.17 -8.09 -14.25
CA LEU A 302 7.35 -9.06 -13.17
C LEU A 302 8.02 -10.33 -13.71
N GLN A 303 9.14 -10.70 -13.08
CA GLN A 303 9.94 -11.88 -13.41
C GLN A 303 10.00 -12.78 -12.18
N ALA A 304 9.38 -13.95 -12.30
CA ALA A 304 9.39 -14.99 -11.28
C ALA A 304 10.82 -15.27 -10.79
N HIS A 305 11.00 -15.24 -9.46
CA HIS A 305 12.28 -15.38 -8.76
C HIS A 305 13.38 -14.37 -9.16
N GLY A 306 13.04 -13.34 -9.95
CA GLY A 306 13.94 -12.26 -10.35
C GLY A 306 13.67 -10.96 -9.60
N ASN A 307 12.41 -10.50 -9.65
CA ASN A 307 11.94 -9.33 -8.90
C ASN A 307 10.68 -9.61 -8.08
N ILE A 308 10.22 -10.86 -8.06
CA ILE A 308 9.13 -11.34 -7.22
C ILE A 308 9.39 -12.77 -6.77
N ASN A 309 9.09 -13.10 -5.52
CA ASN A 309 9.41 -14.42 -4.93
C ASN A 309 8.38 -15.54 -5.21
N VAL A 310 7.67 -15.47 -6.33
CA VAL A 310 6.64 -16.45 -6.74
C VAL A 310 7.02 -17.17 -8.04
N HIS A 311 6.32 -18.26 -8.36
CA HIS A 311 6.55 -18.98 -9.62
C HIS A 311 5.90 -18.26 -10.80
N SER A 312 6.37 -18.56 -12.01
CA SER A 312 5.80 -17.98 -13.24
C SER A 312 4.33 -18.31 -13.44
N THR A 313 3.87 -19.47 -12.96
CA THR A 313 2.45 -19.87 -12.96
C THR A 313 1.58 -19.01 -12.05
N ASP A 314 2.19 -18.35 -11.07
CA ASP A 314 1.52 -17.53 -10.07
C ASP A 314 1.37 -16.08 -10.53
N ILE A 315 1.88 -15.75 -11.73
CA ILE A 315 1.87 -14.40 -12.31
C ILE A 315 1.07 -14.44 -13.61
N LEU A 316 0.01 -13.65 -13.68
CA LEU A 316 -0.80 -13.48 -14.89
C LEU A 316 -0.84 -12.01 -15.27
N ARG A 317 -0.27 -11.68 -16.42
CA ARG A 317 -0.31 -10.31 -16.97
C ARG A 317 -1.72 -10.02 -17.48
N VAL A 318 -2.33 -8.96 -16.96
CA VAL A 318 -3.71 -8.58 -17.30
C VAL A 318 -3.71 -7.49 -18.38
N ASN A 319 -2.92 -6.43 -18.16
CA ASN A 319 -2.80 -5.30 -19.09
C ASN A 319 -1.41 -4.66 -18.97
N HIS A 320 -1.18 -3.54 -19.65
CA HIS A 320 0.03 -2.73 -19.58
C HIS A 320 0.29 -2.28 -18.15
N GLY A 321 1.37 -2.80 -17.56
CA GLY A 321 1.77 -2.53 -16.19
C GLY A 321 0.98 -3.26 -15.11
N ILE A 322 -0.18 -3.84 -15.41
CA ILE A 322 -1.02 -4.53 -14.40
C ILE A 322 -0.86 -6.04 -14.49
N SER A 323 -0.46 -6.64 -13.37
CA SER A 323 -0.34 -8.09 -13.22
C SER A 323 -1.16 -8.58 -12.03
N ARG A 324 -1.80 -9.73 -12.21
CA ARG A 324 -2.41 -10.51 -11.15
C ARG A 324 -1.38 -11.49 -10.60
N VAL A 325 -1.23 -11.52 -9.29
CA VAL A 325 -0.27 -12.36 -8.57
C VAL A 325 -1.02 -13.20 -7.54
N LEU A 326 -0.72 -14.50 -7.51
CA LEU A 326 -1.20 -15.37 -6.43
C LEU A 326 -0.42 -15.06 -5.14
N VAL A 327 -1.14 -14.63 -4.11
CA VAL A 327 -0.58 -14.27 -2.81
C VAL A 327 -0.37 -15.53 -1.98
N LYS A 328 0.90 -15.82 -1.72
CA LYS A 328 1.34 -16.84 -0.74
C LYS A 328 1.39 -16.24 0.67
N GLN A 329 1.86 -17.00 1.66
CA GLN A 329 1.95 -16.49 3.04
C GLN A 329 2.71 -15.15 3.13
N LYS A 330 3.80 -15.03 2.37
CA LYS A 330 4.60 -13.80 2.25
C LYS A 330 5.08 -13.62 0.82
N THR A 331 4.48 -12.65 0.12
CA THR A 331 4.79 -12.33 -1.28
C THR A 331 5.59 -11.04 -1.31
N LYS A 332 6.77 -11.04 -1.94
CA LYS A 332 7.65 -9.88 -2.01
C LYS A 332 7.91 -9.50 -3.45
N ILE A 333 7.76 -8.22 -3.78
CA ILE A 333 8.12 -7.65 -5.07
C ILE A 333 9.16 -6.56 -4.82
N PHE A 334 10.27 -6.65 -5.55
CA PHE A 334 11.37 -5.71 -5.40
C PHE A 334 12.06 -5.44 -6.75
N LYS A 335 12.14 -4.17 -7.14
CA LYS A 335 13.02 -3.70 -8.21
C LYS A 335 13.45 -2.26 -7.96
N LYS A 336 14.76 -2.00 -7.97
CA LYS A 336 15.33 -0.65 -7.77
C LYS A 336 14.79 0.00 -6.49
N ASN A 337 14.12 1.16 -6.59
CA ASN A 337 13.51 1.87 -5.46
C ASN A 337 12.14 1.32 -5.05
N ALA A 338 11.53 0.46 -5.86
CA ALA A 338 10.17 0.00 -5.71
C ALA A 338 10.13 -1.34 -4.97
N GLU A 339 9.48 -1.36 -3.80
CA GLU A 339 9.35 -2.53 -2.93
C GLU A 339 7.92 -2.63 -2.40
N ILE A 340 7.39 -3.84 -2.34
CA ILE A 340 6.18 -4.15 -1.57
C ILE A 340 6.31 -5.54 -0.95
N VAL A 341 5.87 -5.66 0.30
CA VAL A 341 5.67 -6.93 0.97
C VAL A 341 4.18 -7.11 1.18
N ILE A 342 3.64 -8.23 0.70
CA ILE A 342 2.23 -8.59 0.81
C ILE A 342 2.14 -9.85 1.66
N ASP A 343 1.68 -9.69 2.90
CA ASP A 343 1.46 -10.81 3.81
C ASP A 343 0.00 -11.24 3.74
N LYS A 344 -0.20 -12.55 3.59
CA LYS A 344 -1.53 -13.15 3.56
C LYS A 344 -1.98 -13.41 4.98
N PHE A 345 -2.92 -12.61 5.44
CA PHE A 345 -3.53 -12.80 6.74
C PHE A 345 -4.74 -13.71 6.61
N LYS A 346 -4.67 -14.86 7.28
CA LYS A 346 -5.87 -15.64 7.57
C LYS A 346 -6.58 -14.92 8.70
N SER A 347 -7.59 -14.12 8.35
CA SER A 347 -8.48 -13.55 9.35
C SER A 347 -9.03 -14.68 10.23
N PRO A 348 -8.93 -14.62 11.57
CA PRO A 348 -9.72 -15.47 12.45
C PRO A 348 -11.20 -15.05 12.47
N ILE A 349 -11.56 -14.00 11.73
CA ILE A 349 -12.89 -13.40 11.71
C ILE A 349 -13.59 -13.88 10.43
N ASP A 350 -14.34 -14.98 10.57
CA ASP A 350 -15.32 -15.48 9.58
C ASP A 350 -16.58 -14.61 9.51
N ALA A 351 -16.69 -13.54 10.30
CA ALA A 351 -17.87 -12.70 10.35
C ALA A 351 -17.46 -11.23 10.34
N TYR A 352 -17.43 -10.62 9.15
CA TYR A 352 -17.87 -9.23 9.10
C TYR A 352 -19.23 -9.20 9.81
N ASN A 353 -19.43 -8.30 10.78
CA ASN A 353 -20.74 -8.09 11.35
C ASN A 353 -21.66 -7.72 10.18
N LEU A 354 -22.50 -8.66 9.77
CA LEU A 354 -23.40 -8.49 8.64
C LEU A 354 -24.46 -7.51 9.14
N ILE A 355 -24.26 -6.23 8.83
CA ILE A 355 -25.21 -5.19 9.19
C ILE A 355 -26.42 -5.40 8.29
N THR A 356 -27.47 -5.99 8.85
CA THR A 356 -28.72 -6.22 8.13
C THR A 356 -29.39 -4.87 7.90
N LEU A 357 -29.42 -4.44 6.64
CA LEU A 357 -30.17 -3.27 6.20
C LEU A 357 -31.65 -3.63 6.08
N PHE A 358 -32.53 -2.91 6.77
CA PHE A 358 -33.97 -3.06 6.64
C PHE A 358 -34.57 -1.95 5.79
N GLU A 359 -35.33 -2.33 4.77
CA GLU A 359 -36.04 -1.40 3.89
C GLU A 359 -37.54 -1.62 3.98
N PHE A 360 -38.30 -0.55 4.17
CA PHE A 360 -39.76 -0.62 4.16
C PHE A 360 -40.38 0.69 3.64
N ALA A 361 -41.65 0.61 3.23
CA ALA A 361 -42.39 1.75 2.70
C ALA A 361 -43.44 2.23 3.70
N ALA A 362 -43.55 3.56 3.86
CA ALA A 362 -44.56 4.18 4.72
C ALA A 362 -45.09 5.47 4.09
N VAL A 363 -46.35 5.82 4.40
CA VAL A 363 -46.92 7.15 4.06
C VAL A 363 -46.47 8.18 5.09
N SER A 364 -46.49 7.78 6.36
CA SER A 364 -46.01 8.57 7.49
C SER A 364 -45.24 7.67 8.45
N PHE A 365 -44.19 8.21 9.05
CA PHE A 365 -43.37 7.50 10.03
C PHE A 365 -43.17 8.32 11.30
N SER A 366 -43.36 7.68 12.46
CA SER A 366 -43.10 8.28 13.77
C SER A 366 -41.71 7.86 14.24
N ILE A 367 -40.85 8.84 14.51
CA ILE A 367 -39.44 8.58 14.82
C ILE A 367 -39.31 7.98 16.23
N PRO A 368 -38.74 6.77 16.37
CA PRO A 368 -38.59 6.11 17.66
C PRO A 368 -37.47 6.75 18.50
N ASN A 369 -37.35 6.31 19.75
CA ASN A 369 -36.39 6.85 20.73
C ASN A 369 -34.99 6.22 20.67
N TYR A 370 -34.70 5.42 19.65
CA TYR A 370 -33.40 4.77 19.43
C TYR A 370 -32.83 5.15 18.07
N GLY A 371 -31.50 5.11 17.95
CA GLY A 371 -30.79 5.42 16.71
C GLY A 371 -30.79 6.90 16.32
N THR A 372 -30.04 7.23 15.27
CA THR A 372 -29.99 8.59 14.73
C THR A 372 -30.68 8.61 13.37
N TRP A 373 -31.71 9.47 13.23
CA TRP A 373 -32.59 9.48 12.07
C TRP A 373 -32.44 10.78 11.26
N PHE A 374 -32.45 10.65 9.93
CA PHE A 374 -32.32 11.78 9.02
C PHE A 374 -33.35 11.69 7.91
N LEU A 375 -33.93 12.84 7.54
CA LEU A 375 -34.76 13.01 6.35
C LEU A 375 -33.88 13.53 5.21
N PHE A 376 -33.92 12.83 4.09
CA PHE A 376 -33.35 13.24 2.82
C PHE A 376 -34.48 13.69 1.91
N ASN A 377 -34.39 14.89 1.34
CA ASN A 377 -35.32 15.42 0.34
C ASN A 377 -34.60 16.42 -0.59
N HIS A 378 -35.33 17.04 -1.53
CA HIS A 378 -34.78 18.03 -2.47
C HIS A 378 -34.15 19.26 -1.78
N SER A 379 -34.53 19.57 -0.53
CA SER A 379 -33.98 20.67 0.26
C SER A 379 -32.71 20.28 1.02
N GLY A 380 -32.27 19.02 0.92
CA GLY A 380 -31.05 18.50 1.55
C GLY A 380 -31.33 17.46 2.64
N VAL A 381 -30.45 17.43 3.65
CA VAL A 381 -30.49 16.44 4.75
C VAL A 381 -30.81 17.15 6.06
N SER A 382 -31.85 16.69 6.75
CA SER A 382 -32.28 17.25 8.04
C SER A 382 -32.33 16.18 9.13
N PRO A 383 -31.77 16.42 10.33
CA PRO A 383 -31.91 15.49 11.45
C PRO A 383 -33.36 15.47 11.97
N LEU A 384 -33.83 14.29 12.36
CA LEU A 384 -35.18 14.08 12.89
C LEU A 384 -35.16 13.85 14.39
N LYS A 385 -36.17 14.38 15.09
CA LYS A 385 -36.29 14.28 16.55
C LYS A 385 -37.18 13.10 16.95
N THR A 386 -36.88 12.50 18.10
CA THR A 386 -37.73 11.48 18.72
C THR A 386 -39.17 11.97 18.87
N GLY A 387 -40.12 11.14 18.48
CA GLY A 387 -41.56 11.46 18.52
C GLY A 387 -42.06 12.35 17.38
N GLN A 388 -41.17 12.79 16.48
CA GLN A 388 -41.58 13.54 15.30
C GLN A 388 -42.29 12.61 14.31
N VAL A 389 -43.46 13.04 13.80
CA VAL A 389 -44.16 12.36 12.71
C VAL A 389 -43.79 13.03 11.39
N VAL A 390 -43.26 12.27 10.45
CA VAL A 390 -42.83 12.76 9.13
C VAL A 390 -43.66 12.09 8.05
N TYR A 391 -44.25 12.91 7.17
CA TYR A 391 -44.95 12.46 5.97
C TYR A 391 -43.98 12.41 4.80
N LEU A 392 -43.92 11.26 4.12
CA LEU A 392 -42.97 11.02 3.04
C LEU A 392 -43.58 11.44 1.70
N THR A 393 -42.91 12.38 1.03
CA THR A 393 -43.13 12.76 -0.37
C THR A 393 -42.39 11.81 -1.33
N PRO A 394 -42.74 11.74 -2.62
CA PRO A 394 -42.13 10.83 -3.59
C PRO A 394 -40.60 10.91 -3.69
N GLU A 395 -40.01 12.08 -3.42
CA GLU A 395 -38.56 12.33 -3.47
C GLU A 395 -37.89 12.34 -2.09
N SER A 396 -38.62 11.99 -1.03
CA SER A 396 -38.08 11.99 0.32
C SER A 396 -37.87 10.59 0.87
N VAL A 397 -36.77 10.39 1.59
CA VAL A 397 -36.41 9.12 2.20
C VAL A 397 -35.91 9.38 3.63
N ILE A 398 -36.32 8.54 4.58
CA ILE A 398 -35.77 8.57 5.93
C ILE A 398 -34.70 7.49 6.05
N LYS A 399 -33.56 7.82 6.67
CA LYS A 399 -32.47 6.89 6.93
C LYS A 399 -32.10 6.86 8.40
N GLN A 400 -31.89 5.67 8.94
CA GLN A 400 -31.40 5.45 10.30
C GLN A 400 -29.93 5.03 10.28
N TYR A 401 -29.15 5.63 11.19
CA TYR A 401 -27.79 5.22 11.46
C TYR A 401 -27.63 4.77 12.91
N GLU A 402 -26.90 3.67 13.11
CA GLU A 402 -26.43 3.19 14.41
C GLU A 402 -24.92 3.04 14.35
N HIS A 403 -24.19 3.66 15.29
CA HIS A 403 -22.72 3.64 15.31
C HIS A 403 -22.08 4.04 13.97
N ASN A 404 -22.68 5.01 13.26
CA ASN A 404 -22.30 5.49 11.92
C ASN A 404 -22.52 4.50 10.76
N TYR A 405 -23.19 3.38 10.99
CA TYR A 405 -23.61 2.46 9.93
C TYR A 405 -25.07 2.65 9.58
N LEU A 406 -25.40 2.57 8.29
CA LEU A 406 -26.78 2.63 7.80
C LEU A 406 -27.49 1.31 8.13
N THR A 407 -28.56 1.38 8.91
CA THR A 407 -29.29 0.19 9.38
C THR A 407 -30.71 0.11 8.83
N GLN A 408 -31.36 1.25 8.55
CA GLN A 408 -32.73 1.27 8.01
C GLN A 408 -32.94 2.37 6.97
N ILE A 409 -33.79 2.08 5.98
CA ILE A 409 -34.27 3.04 4.97
C ILE A 409 -35.80 2.95 4.87
N ILE A 410 -36.45 4.11 4.92
CA ILE A 410 -37.90 4.23 4.77
C ILE A 410 -38.22 5.01 3.50
N TYR A 411 -38.88 4.33 2.57
CA TYR A 411 -39.32 4.90 1.30
C TYR A 411 -40.76 5.41 1.39
N PRO A 412 -41.14 6.40 0.55
CA PRO A 412 -42.53 6.78 0.41
C PRO A 412 -43.30 5.60 -0.19
N CYS A 413 -44.49 5.33 0.31
CA CYS A 413 -45.41 4.43 -0.39
C CYS A 413 -45.68 4.99 -1.80
N ARG A 414 -45.39 4.20 -2.84
CA ARG A 414 -45.87 4.52 -4.19
C ARG A 414 -47.39 4.58 -4.12
N GLN A 415 -47.95 5.77 -4.34
CA GLN A 415 -49.39 5.87 -4.58
C GLN A 415 -49.68 5.00 -5.79
N LYS A 416 -50.59 4.04 -5.64
CA LYS A 416 -51.07 3.26 -6.80
C LYS A 416 -51.71 4.28 -7.74
N GLU A 417 -51.23 4.36 -8.97
CA GLU A 417 -51.91 5.12 -10.02
C GLU A 417 -53.37 4.66 -10.06
N LEU A 418 -54.29 5.61 -9.96
CA LEU A 418 -55.70 5.34 -10.16
C LEU A 418 -55.90 5.05 -11.64
N VAL A 419 -56.63 4.00 -11.98
CA VAL A 419 -56.83 3.55 -13.36
C VAL A 419 -58.33 3.52 -13.65
N ASN A 420 -58.72 3.95 -14.85
CA ASN A 420 -60.07 3.90 -15.40
C ASN A 420 -61.12 4.53 -14.46
N GLU A 421 -62.09 3.74 -13.98
CA GLU A 421 -63.24 4.20 -13.20
C GLU A 421 -62.86 4.99 -11.93
N LYS A 422 -61.83 4.55 -11.20
CA LYS A 422 -61.39 5.27 -9.99
C LYS A 422 -60.75 6.60 -10.30
N LEU A 423 -60.07 6.71 -11.45
CA LEU A 423 -59.48 7.97 -11.90
C LEU A 423 -60.57 8.92 -12.39
N LEU A 424 -61.56 8.41 -13.13
CA LEU A 424 -62.71 9.18 -13.59
C LEU A 424 -63.52 9.72 -12.40
N ASP A 425 -63.80 8.87 -11.40
CA ASP A 425 -64.55 9.27 -10.19
C ASP A 425 -63.80 10.36 -9.40
N ASP A 426 -62.48 10.23 -9.27
CA ASP A 426 -61.63 11.22 -8.59
C ASP A 426 -61.64 12.57 -9.32
N ILE A 427 -61.50 12.54 -10.66
CA ILE A 427 -61.60 13.73 -11.51
C ILE A 427 -62.96 14.40 -11.34
N LEU A 428 -64.06 13.64 -11.37
CA LEU A 428 -65.41 14.18 -11.22
C LEU A 428 -65.69 14.70 -9.81
N MET A 429 -65.07 14.11 -8.79
CA MET A 429 -65.19 14.54 -7.40
C MET A 429 -64.48 15.87 -7.16
N HIS A 430 -63.24 16.03 -7.66
CA HIS A 430 -62.37 17.16 -7.34
C HIS A 430 -62.36 18.28 -8.40
N CYS A 431 -62.63 17.98 -9.67
CA CYS A 431 -62.70 18.97 -10.74
C CYS A 431 -64.17 19.22 -11.13
N LYS A 432 -64.64 20.46 -11.01
CA LYS A 432 -66.02 20.84 -11.36
C LYS A 432 -66.16 21.63 -12.65
N ARG A 433 -65.06 21.84 -13.38
CA ARG A 433 -65.05 22.61 -14.63
C ARG A 433 -65.64 21.78 -15.77
N THR A 434 -66.65 22.32 -16.43
CA THR A 434 -67.30 21.69 -17.59
C THR A 434 -67.18 22.57 -18.84
N GLU A 435 -67.26 21.92 -20.00
CA GLU A 435 -67.29 22.55 -21.31
C GLU A 435 -68.32 21.86 -22.23
N THR A 436 -68.62 22.48 -23.37
CA THR A 436 -69.55 21.93 -24.36
C THR A 436 -68.98 20.64 -24.96
N LEU A 437 -69.82 19.61 -25.03
CA LEU A 437 -69.43 18.32 -25.60
C LEU A 437 -69.40 18.39 -27.13
N GLU A 438 -68.25 18.09 -27.73
CA GLU A 438 -68.06 18.02 -29.19
C GLU A 438 -67.66 16.60 -29.60
N PHE A 439 -68.59 15.85 -30.18
CA PHE A 439 -68.38 14.43 -30.52
C PHE A 439 -67.25 14.17 -31.51
N ASN A 440 -66.98 15.13 -32.41
CA ASN A 440 -65.93 15.03 -33.42
C ASN A 440 -64.55 14.73 -32.84
N GLN A 441 -64.32 15.06 -31.57
CA GLN A 441 -63.04 14.88 -30.88
C GLN A 441 -62.81 13.45 -30.37
N PHE A 442 -63.86 12.61 -30.35
CA PHE A 442 -63.78 11.23 -29.83
C PHE A 442 -63.93 10.15 -30.91
N MET A 443 -64.33 10.53 -32.14
CA MET A 443 -64.67 9.59 -33.22
C MET A 443 -63.49 8.71 -33.69
N SER A 444 -62.25 9.12 -33.43
CA SER A 444 -61.04 8.38 -33.83
C SER A 444 -60.33 7.68 -32.67
N LEU A 445 -60.89 7.70 -31.46
CA LEU A 445 -60.28 7.13 -30.26
C LEU A 445 -60.86 5.74 -29.98
N GLU A 446 -60.01 4.78 -29.58
CA GLU A 446 -60.47 3.52 -29.01
C GLU A 446 -60.85 3.75 -27.54
N LEU A 447 -62.14 3.90 -27.27
CA LEU A 447 -62.65 4.25 -25.95
C LEU A 447 -62.81 3.01 -25.05
N SER A 448 -62.38 3.13 -23.79
CA SER A 448 -62.71 2.13 -22.77
C SER A 448 -64.22 2.09 -22.50
N ASN A 449 -64.74 0.98 -21.96
CA ASN A 449 -66.16 0.86 -21.62
C ASN A 449 -66.61 1.95 -20.63
N THR A 450 -65.74 2.29 -19.67
CA THR A 450 -65.99 3.33 -18.67
C THR A 450 -66.06 4.71 -19.32
N THR A 451 -65.12 5.01 -20.22
CA THR A 451 -65.09 6.26 -20.98
C THR A 451 -66.30 6.41 -21.90
N SER A 452 -66.70 5.33 -22.58
CA SER A 452 -67.89 5.32 -23.46
C SER A 452 -69.16 5.63 -22.66
N GLN A 453 -69.36 4.96 -21.52
CA GLN A 453 -70.51 5.21 -20.65
C GLN A 453 -70.54 6.64 -20.10
N TYR A 454 -69.37 7.23 -19.84
CA TYR A 454 -69.28 8.61 -19.38
C TYR A 454 -69.65 9.62 -20.47
N ILE A 455 -69.15 9.43 -21.69
CA ILE A 455 -69.50 10.28 -22.85
C ILE A 455 -71.00 10.16 -23.14
N ASP A 456 -71.57 8.95 -23.08
CA ASP A 456 -73.01 8.73 -23.24
C ASP A 456 -73.82 9.50 -22.20
N LYS A 457 -73.39 9.51 -20.93
CA LYS A 457 -74.04 10.33 -19.89
C LYS A 457 -73.91 11.84 -20.18
N CYS A 458 -72.76 12.28 -20.69
CA CYS A 458 -72.53 13.68 -21.07
C CYS A 458 -73.33 14.11 -22.31
N SER A 459 -73.73 13.17 -23.17
CA SER A 459 -74.59 13.43 -24.33
C SER A 459 -75.95 13.98 -23.92
N VAL A 460 -76.47 13.52 -22.77
CA VAL A 460 -77.76 13.95 -22.21
C VAL A 460 -77.67 15.37 -21.65
N SER A 461 -76.56 15.74 -21.03
CA SER A 461 -76.35 17.08 -20.43
C SER A 461 -75.75 18.10 -21.40
N GLY A 462 -75.27 17.68 -22.58
CA GLY A 462 -74.58 18.53 -23.55
C GLY A 462 -73.23 19.09 -23.07
N SER A 463 -72.73 18.61 -21.93
CA SER A 463 -71.54 19.15 -21.26
C SER A 463 -70.69 18.03 -20.68
N ILE A 464 -69.37 18.19 -20.80
CA ILE A 464 -68.35 17.24 -20.33
C ILE A 464 -67.39 17.94 -19.36
N ASN A 465 -66.84 17.20 -18.39
CA ASN A 465 -65.79 17.73 -17.52
C ASN A 465 -64.51 17.96 -18.34
N SER A 466 -63.94 19.16 -18.24
CA SER A 466 -62.78 19.53 -19.07
C SER A 466 -61.55 18.67 -18.81
N VAL A 467 -61.34 18.26 -17.56
CA VAL A 467 -60.21 17.41 -17.19
C VAL A 467 -60.47 15.97 -17.65
N ALA A 468 -61.69 15.47 -17.47
CA ALA A 468 -62.04 14.14 -17.99
C ALA A 468 -61.89 14.06 -19.51
N LYS A 469 -62.33 15.09 -20.24
CA LYS A 469 -62.14 15.22 -21.68
C LYS A 469 -60.66 15.15 -22.08
N GLN A 470 -59.80 15.91 -21.42
CA GLN A 470 -58.36 15.91 -21.70
C GLN A 470 -57.77 14.51 -21.51
N PHE A 471 -58.08 13.84 -20.40
CA PHE A 471 -57.58 12.50 -20.12
C PHE A 471 -58.08 11.45 -21.12
N ILE A 472 -59.31 11.59 -21.60
CA ILE A 472 -59.87 10.73 -22.67
C ILE A 472 -59.10 10.93 -23.99
N VAL A 473 -58.84 12.18 -24.38
CA VAL A 473 -58.12 12.51 -25.61
C VAL A 473 -56.65 12.06 -25.56
N GLU A 474 -56.03 12.13 -24.38
CA GLU A 474 -54.65 11.67 -24.13
C GLU A 474 -54.53 10.15 -23.97
N GLY A 475 -55.65 9.40 -23.99
CA GLY A 475 -55.66 7.94 -23.85
C GLY A 475 -55.34 7.44 -22.44
N LEU A 476 -55.57 8.27 -21.42
CA LEU A 476 -55.27 7.99 -20.01
C LEU A 476 -56.48 7.42 -19.23
N LEU A 477 -57.64 7.23 -19.88
CA LEU A 477 -58.92 6.77 -19.29
C LEU A 477 -59.63 5.66 -20.09
#